data_AF-A0AA36D2S2-F1
#
_entry.id   AF-A0AA36D2S2-F1
#
_cell.length_a   1.000
_cell.length_b   1.000
_cell.length_c   1.000
_cell.angle_alpha   90.00
_cell.angle_beta   90.00
_cell.angle_gamma   90.00
#
_symmetry.space_group_name_H-M   'P 1'
#
loop_
_entity.id
_entity.type
_entity.pdbx_description
1 polymer ?
#
loop_
_entity_poly.entity_id
_entity_poly.type
_entity_poly.pdbx_seq_one_letter_code
_entity_poly.pdbx_strand_id
1 'polypeptide(L)'
;MAATTQQRQQEGLDFFTTTCIKNYVKAFPNERTPCVKLTKLCKDQWKGMAAATKGQFVKMAGLGKPYIERPPDHRTYVRRSTRRSASSKASVWQPKTYARIKRPANPYCRFVREYCANWGNKGHHGLTAIQVCGPKWKALSPEERQPYIAEFKADLDRYNEEKRKLQSVYKRSADDCDS
;
A
#
# COMPACT_ATOMS: atom_id res chain seq x y z
N MET A 1 20.04 5.63 -29.54
CA MET A 1 20.66 4.29 -29.41
C MET A 1 21.16 3.94 -28.00
N ALA A 2 21.43 4.89 -27.08
CA ALA A 2 22.03 4.60 -25.77
C ALA A 2 21.08 3.99 -24.70
N ALA A 3 19.77 4.29 -24.76
CA ALA A 3 18.81 3.82 -23.75
C ALA A 3 18.69 2.28 -23.67
N THR A 4 18.82 1.59 -24.81
CA THR A 4 18.75 0.12 -24.89
C THR A 4 19.95 -0.56 -24.21
N THR A 5 21.13 0.06 -24.25
CA THR A 5 22.35 -0.52 -23.65
C THR A 5 22.31 -0.43 -22.13
N GLN A 6 21.91 0.71 -21.57
CA GLN A 6 21.75 0.88 -20.13
C GLN A 6 20.65 -0.05 -19.57
N GLN A 7 19.53 -0.17 -20.30
CA GLN A 7 18.46 -1.08 -19.93
C GLN A 7 18.92 -2.55 -19.91
N ARG A 8 19.69 -3.00 -20.90
CA ARG A 8 20.24 -4.37 -20.93
C ARG A 8 21.19 -4.66 -19.78
N GLN A 9 22.00 -3.67 -19.37
CA GLN A 9 22.87 -3.82 -18.20
C GLN A 9 22.08 -3.88 -16.89
N GLN A 10 20.99 -3.12 -16.77
CA GLN A 10 20.09 -3.20 -15.62
C GLN A 10 19.37 -4.55 -15.55
N GLU A 11 18.89 -5.07 -16.68
CA GLU A 11 18.28 -6.41 -16.76
C GLU A 11 19.26 -7.52 -16.35
N GLY A 12 20.54 -7.39 -16.74
CA GLY A 12 21.61 -8.29 -16.28
C GLY A 12 21.87 -8.22 -14.77
N LEU A 13 21.88 -7.01 -14.20
CA LEU A 13 22.01 -6.80 -12.75
C LEU A 13 20.81 -7.37 -11.97
N ASP A 14 19.59 -7.18 -12.47
CA ASP A 14 18.37 -7.68 -11.84
C ASP A 14 18.33 -9.23 -11.84
N PHE A 15 18.75 -9.85 -12.93
CA PHE A 15 18.90 -11.31 -13.02
C PHE A 15 19.98 -11.83 -12.07
N PHE A 16 21.14 -11.16 -12.01
CA PHE A 16 22.24 -11.51 -11.11
C PHE A 16 21.83 -11.43 -9.63
N THR A 17 21.30 -10.29 -9.20
CA THR A 17 20.85 -10.08 -7.80
C THR A 17 19.79 -11.10 -7.38
N THR A 18 18.83 -11.40 -8.25
CA THR A 18 17.80 -12.43 -8.01
C THR A 18 18.43 -13.81 -7.85
N THR A 19 19.40 -14.17 -8.70
CA THR A 19 20.06 -15.47 -8.68
C THR A 19 20.94 -15.64 -7.43
N CYS A 20 21.72 -14.62 -7.07
CA CYS A 20 22.54 -14.61 -5.87
C CYS A 20 21.71 -14.75 -4.59
N ILE A 21 20.59 -14.02 -4.49
CA ILE A 21 19.68 -14.13 -3.33
C ILE A 21 19.07 -15.53 -3.23
N LYS A 22 18.62 -16.11 -4.36
CA LYS A 22 18.07 -17.48 -4.38
C LYS A 22 19.09 -18.53 -3.94
N ASN A 23 20.33 -18.42 -4.42
CA ASN A 23 21.40 -19.33 -4.04
C ASN A 23 21.77 -19.19 -2.56
N TYR A 24 21.81 -17.96 -2.03
CA TYR A 24 22.06 -17.71 -0.61
C TYR A 24 20.97 -18.30 0.29
N VAL A 25 19.70 -18.05 -0.02
CA VAL A 25 18.56 -18.60 0.77
C VAL A 25 18.54 -20.13 0.72
N LYS A 26 18.95 -20.74 -0.41
CA LYS A 26 19.07 -22.19 -0.54
C LYS A 26 20.23 -22.76 0.29
N ALA A 27 21.35 -22.04 0.38
CA ALA A 27 22.52 -22.45 1.15
C ALA A 27 22.34 -22.27 2.67
N PHE A 28 21.59 -21.23 3.08
CA PHE A 28 21.35 -20.89 4.48
C PHE A 28 19.84 -20.86 4.79
N PRO A 29 19.18 -22.03 4.86
CA PRO A 29 17.72 -22.10 5.04
C PRO A 29 17.25 -21.55 6.40
N ASN A 30 18.11 -21.57 7.43
CA ASN A 30 17.80 -21.12 8.79
C ASN A 30 18.25 -19.68 9.08
N GLU A 31 19.02 -19.04 8.19
CA GLU A 31 19.51 -17.67 8.40
C GLU A 31 18.53 -16.66 7.78
N ARG A 32 17.87 -15.87 8.62
CA ARG A 32 16.87 -14.90 8.17
C ARG A 32 17.50 -13.53 7.86
N THR A 33 18.39 -13.49 6.89
CA THR A 33 19.02 -12.24 6.44
C THR A 33 18.01 -11.40 5.62
N PRO A 34 17.77 -10.11 5.98
CA PRO A 34 16.88 -9.25 5.23
C PRO A 34 17.32 -9.09 3.78
N CYS A 35 16.37 -9.19 2.84
CA CYS A 35 16.65 -9.09 1.39
C CYS A 35 17.35 -7.78 1.00
N VAL A 36 17.12 -6.69 1.75
CA VAL A 36 17.75 -5.38 1.54
C VAL A 36 19.27 -5.45 1.73
N LYS A 37 19.75 -6.17 2.75
CA LYS A 37 21.19 -6.36 3.00
C LYS A 37 21.82 -7.20 1.90
N LEU A 38 21.17 -8.31 1.52
CA LEU A 38 21.63 -9.18 0.44
C LEU A 38 21.68 -8.45 -0.91
N THR A 39 20.67 -7.65 -1.21
CA THR A 39 20.62 -6.85 -2.45
C THR A 39 21.76 -5.83 -2.50
N LYS A 40 22.10 -5.20 -1.36
CA LYS A 40 23.24 -4.27 -1.27
C LYS A 40 24.56 -4.99 -1.56
N LEU A 41 24.80 -6.13 -0.91
CA LEU A 41 26.00 -6.95 -1.14
C LEU A 41 26.10 -7.40 -2.61
N CYS A 42 25.00 -7.85 -3.21
CA CYS A 42 24.98 -8.24 -4.62
C CYS A 42 25.30 -7.05 -5.54
N LYS A 43 24.79 -5.85 -5.24
CA LYS A 43 25.10 -4.64 -6.02
C LYS A 43 26.57 -4.24 -5.90
N ASP A 44 27.17 -4.39 -4.73
CA ASP A 44 28.58 -4.06 -4.52
C ASP A 44 29.50 -5.10 -5.19
N GLN A 45 29.14 -6.39 -5.16
CA GLN A 45 29.79 -7.44 -5.94
C GLN A 45 29.68 -7.19 -7.46
N TRP A 46 28.51 -6.76 -7.93
CA TRP A 46 28.32 -6.42 -9.34
C TRP A 46 29.24 -5.28 -9.79
N LYS A 47 29.51 -4.27 -8.94
CA LYS A 47 30.44 -3.19 -9.31
C LYS A 47 31.85 -3.73 -9.59
N GLY A 48 32.36 -4.62 -8.73
CA GLY A 48 33.69 -5.23 -8.85
C GLY A 48 33.84 -6.35 -9.88
N MET A 49 32.74 -6.83 -10.47
CA MET A 49 32.79 -7.93 -11.45
C MET A 49 33.39 -7.52 -12.81
N ALA A 50 34.11 -8.46 -13.44
CA ALA A 50 34.65 -8.30 -14.78
C ALA A 50 33.55 -8.14 -15.85
N ALA A 51 33.83 -7.38 -16.91
CA ALA A 51 32.88 -7.12 -18.00
C ALA A 51 32.42 -8.40 -18.73
N ALA A 52 33.28 -9.41 -18.83
CA ALA A 52 32.95 -10.71 -19.44
C ALA A 52 31.85 -11.45 -18.65
N THR A 53 32.02 -11.53 -17.33
CA THR A 53 31.05 -12.19 -16.42
C THR A 53 29.72 -11.44 -16.38
N LYS A 54 29.76 -10.10 -16.37
CA LYS A 54 28.57 -9.24 -16.52
C LYS A 54 27.83 -9.53 -17.83
N GLY A 55 28.57 -9.65 -18.93
CA GLY A 55 28.03 -9.97 -20.25
C GLY A 55 27.30 -11.31 -20.30
N GLN A 56 27.75 -12.31 -19.54
CA GLN A 56 27.06 -13.60 -19.42
C GLN A 56 25.67 -13.45 -18.77
N PHE A 57 25.57 -12.69 -17.68
CA PHE A 57 24.28 -12.45 -17.02
C PHE A 57 23.32 -11.62 -17.88
N VAL A 58 23.83 -10.65 -18.65
CA VAL A 58 23.02 -9.90 -19.64
C VAL A 58 22.45 -10.82 -20.72
N LYS A 59 23.24 -11.78 -21.22
CA LYS A 59 22.76 -12.79 -22.18
C LYS A 59 21.67 -13.68 -21.57
N MET A 60 21.87 -14.16 -20.35
CA MET A 60 20.88 -14.99 -19.64
C MET A 60 19.57 -14.24 -19.34
N ALA A 61 19.66 -12.97 -18.98
CA ALA A 61 18.49 -12.10 -18.79
C ALA A 61 17.70 -11.89 -20.09
N GLY A 62 18.39 -11.84 -21.24
CA GLY A 62 17.78 -11.77 -22.56
C GLY A 62 17.04 -13.04 -23.00
N LEU A 63 17.55 -14.21 -22.61
CA LEU A 63 16.93 -15.52 -22.91
C LEU A 63 15.70 -15.83 -22.04
N GLY A 64 15.68 -15.31 -20.81
CA GLY A 64 14.66 -15.61 -19.81
C GLY A 64 13.36 -14.81 -19.91
N LYS A 65 13.11 -14.09 -21.01
CA LYS A 65 11.80 -13.46 -21.26
C LYS A 65 10.92 -14.46 -21.99
N PRO A 66 10.03 -15.23 -21.31
CA PRO A 66 8.99 -15.93 -22.04
C PRO A 66 8.18 -14.86 -22.77
N TYR A 67 8.22 -14.89 -24.10
CA TYR A 67 7.25 -14.17 -24.90
C TYR A 67 5.90 -14.82 -24.60
N ILE A 68 5.17 -14.27 -23.63
CA ILE A 68 3.74 -14.54 -23.55
C ILE A 68 3.16 -13.82 -24.75
N GLU A 69 2.94 -14.57 -25.84
CA GLU A 69 2.05 -14.15 -26.91
C GLU A 69 0.78 -13.63 -26.26
N ARG A 70 0.55 -12.32 -26.38
CA ARG A 70 -0.70 -11.72 -25.92
C ARG A 70 -1.79 -12.29 -26.82
N PRO A 71 -2.77 -13.07 -26.31
CA PRO A 71 -3.80 -13.65 -27.15
C PRO A 71 -4.60 -12.55 -27.87
N PRO A 72 -5.02 -12.75 -29.14
CA PRO A 72 -5.56 -11.68 -29.99
C PRO A 72 -6.96 -11.17 -29.62
N ASP A 73 -7.60 -11.70 -28.56
CA ASP A 73 -8.93 -11.23 -28.16
C ASP A 73 -8.95 -10.76 -26.70
N HIS A 74 -9.05 -9.44 -26.56
CA HIS A 74 -9.10 -8.69 -25.32
C HIS A 74 -10.53 -8.48 -24.81
N ARG A 75 -11.54 -9.13 -25.43
CA ARG A 75 -12.96 -8.92 -25.08
C ARG A 75 -13.46 -9.74 -23.88
N THR A 76 -12.83 -10.84 -23.50
CA THR A 76 -13.37 -11.72 -22.44
C THR A 76 -12.69 -11.57 -21.08
N TYR A 77 -11.56 -10.86 -21.00
CA TYR A 77 -11.00 -10.48 -19.70
C TYR A 77 -11.77 -9.27 -19.16
N VAL A 78 -12.85 -9.53 -18.42
CA VAL A 78 -13.45 -8.53 -17.54
C VAL A 78 -12.33 -8.01 -16.65
N ARG A 79 -11.83 -6.80 -16.94
CA ARG A 79 -10.95 -6.09 -16.02
C ARG A 79 -11.73 -5.91 -14.73
N ARG A 80 -11.52 -6.77 -13.75
CA ARG A 80 -11.66 -6.35 -12.36
C ARG A 80 -10.69 -5.17 -12.25
N SER A 81 -11.21 -3.97 -12.04
CA SER A 81 -10.45 -2.71 -12.01
C SER A 81 -9.54 -2.66 -10.78
N THR A 82 -8.55 -3.56 -10.70
CA THR A 82 -7.48 -3.54 -9.71
C THR A 82 -6.25 -2.81 -10.23
N ARG A 83 -6.35 -2.10 -11.36
CA ARG A 83 -5.37 -1.08 -11.72
C ARG A 83 -5.58 0.13 -10.80
N ARG A 84 -5.26 -0.03 -9.51
CA ARG A 84 -4.80 1.10 -8.69
C ARG A 84 -3.66 1.69 -9.51
N SER A 85 -3.83 2.89 -10.04
CA SER A 85 -2.76 3.50 -10.82
C SER A 85 -1.53 3.62 -9.91
N ALA A 86 -0.32 3.67 -10.49
CA ALA A 86 0.86 3.98 -9.69
C ALA A 86 0.66 5.31 -8.91
N SER A 87 -0.11 6.26 -9.47
CA SER A 87 -0.56 7.48 -8.80
C SER A 87 -1.49 7.19 -7.60
N SER A 88 -2.37 6.19 -7.66
CA SER A 88 -3.18 5.75 -6.52
C SER A 88 -2.36 5.13 -5.39
N LYS A 89 -1.22 4.48 -5.68
CA LYS A 89 -0.28 3.99 -4.64
C LYS A 89 0.66 5.08 -4.13
N ALA A 90 1.13 5.98 -5.01
CA ALA A 90 1.97 7.12 -4.64
C ALA A 90 1.20 8.13 -3.77
N SER A 91 -0.07 8.37 -4.07
CA SER A 91 -1.01 9.16 -3.23
C SER A 91 -1.19 8.56 -1.83
N VAL A 92 -1.11 7.23 -1.70
CA VAL A 92 -1.23 6.51 -0.42
C VAL A 92 0.06 6.58 0.39
N TRP A 93 1.21 6.80 -0.27
CA TRP A 93 2.54 6.93 0.33
C TRP A 93 3.01 8.40 0.40
N GLN A 94 2.07 9.33 0.57
CA GLN A 94 2.43 10.65 1.09
C GLN A 94 3.07 10.43 2.47
N PRO A 95 4.27 10.97 2.75
CA PRO A 95 4.88 10.84 4.07
C PRO A 95 3.88 11.32 5.13
N LYS A 96 3.92 10.64 6.28
CA LYS A 96 2.98 10.77 7.40
C LYS A 96 3.13 12.10 8.14
N THR A 97 3.40 13.18 7.40
CA THR A 97 3.89 14.48 7.85
C THR A 97 2.84 15.58 7.78
N TYR A 98 1.66 15.31 7.20
CA TYR A 98 0.51 16.20 7.36
C TYR A 98 -0.41 15.65 8.46
N ALA A 99 -0.77 16.52 9.40
CA ALA A 99 -1.83 16.32 10.38
C ALA A 99 -3.15 16.01 9.66
N ARG A 100 -3.30 14.76 9.21
CA ARG A 100 -4.52 14.28 8.60
C ARG A 100 -5.55 14.21 9.71
N ILE A 101 -6.37 15.26 9.80
CA ILE A 101 -7.54 15.25 10.65
C ILE A 101 -8.33 13.98 10.31
N LYS A 102 -8.51 13.13 11.31
CA LYS A 102 -9.24 11.87 11.12
C LYS A 102 -10.70 12.19 10.93
N ARG A 103 -11.33 11.58 9.93
CA ARG A 103 -12.77 11.71 9.73
C ARG A 103 -13.50 11.17 10.97
N PRO A 104 -14.60 11.80 11.38
CA PRO A 104 -15.40 11.32 12.50
C PRO A 104 -15.96 9.93 12.18
N ALA A 105 -16.10 9.10 13.20
CA ALA A 105 -16.67 7.76 13.05
C ALA A 105 -18.19 7.87 12.87
N ASN A 106 -18.73 7.22 11.84
CA ASN A 106 -20.18 7.13 11.60
C ASN A 106 -20.93 6.58 12.85
N PRO A 107 -22.18 7.00 13.13
CA PRO A 107 -23.02 6.47 14.20
C PRO A 107 -22.98 4.94 14.35
N TYR A 108 -23.06 4.20 13.23
CA TYR A 108 -22.98 2.74 13.25
C TYR A 108 -21.61 2.23 13.75
N CYS A 109 -20.51 2.89 13.36
CA CYS A 109 -19.17 2.52 13.81
C CYS A 109 -18.98 2.79 15.32
N ARG A 110 -19.68 3.77 15.89
CA ARG A 110 -19.73 4.02 17.34
C ARG A 110 -20.47 2.89 18.05
N PHE A 111 -21.67 2.57 17.59
CA PHE A 111 -22.45 1.44 18.08
C PHE A 111 -21.64 0.13 18.05
N VAL A 112 -20.99 -0.18 16.93
CA VAL A 112 -20.16 -1.40 16.80
C VAL A 112 -19.01 -1.40 17.82
N ARG A 113 -18.39 -0.24 18.12
CA ARG A 113 -17.31 -0.16 19.11
C ARG A 113 -17.81 -0.42 20.53
N GLU A 114 -18.89 0.22 20.92
CA GLU A 114 -19.52 0.01 22.23
C GLU A 114 -20.02 -1.42 22.38
N TYR A 115 -20.65 -1.92 21.34
CA TYR A 115 -21.15 -3.29 21.30
C TYR A 115 -20.01 -4.32 21.35
N CYS A 116 -18.90 -4.10 20.63
CA CYS A 116 -17.72 -4.95 20.73
C CYS A 116 -17.02 -4.84 22.10
N ALA A 117 -17.03 -3.66 22.73
CA ALA A 117 -16.47 -3.46 24.07
C ALA A 117 -17.31 -4.19 25.13
N ASN A 118 -18.64 -4.02 25.09
CA ASN A 118 -19.57 -4.63 26.03
C ASN A 118 -19.72 -6.14 25.82
N TRP A 119 -19.62 -6.62 24.58
CA TRP A 119 -19.67 -8.05 24.28
C TRP A 119 -18.33 -8.76 24.51
N GLY A 120 -17.25 -8.00 24.72
CA GLY A 120 -15.99 -8.48 25.25
C GLY A 120 -15.44 -9.72 24.54
N ASN A 121 -14.98 -9.59 23.29
CA ASN A 121 -14.07 -10.54 22.61
C ASN A 121 -14.33 -12.04 22.88
N LYS A 122 -15.60 -12.47 22.96
CA LYS A 122 -16.01 -13.87 23.23
C LYS A 122 -15.75 -14.78 22.03
N GLY A 123 -14.49 -14.91 21.61
CA GLY A 123 -14.03 -15.85 20.59
C GLY A 123 -14.36 -15.47 19.13
N HIS A 124 -14.77 -14.24 18.88
CA HIS A 124 -15.27 -13.80 17.58
C HIS A 124 -14.25 -12.94 16.84
N HIS A 125 -13.64 -13.50 15.78
CA HIS A 125 -12.79 -12.75 14.84
C HIS A 125 -13.57 -11.56 14.25
N GLY A 126 -12.94 -10.39 14.08
CA GLY A 126 -13.63 -9.12 13.75
C GLY A 126 -14.62 -9.12 12.56
N LEU A 127 -14.60 -10.12 11.68
CA LEU A 127 -15.62 -10.36 10.66
C LEU A 127 -16.98 -10.76 11.25
N THR A 128 -17.00 -11.59 12.30
CA THR A 128 -18.23 -12.05 12.93
C THR A 128 -18.91 -10.95 13.75
N ALA A 129 -18.14 -10.03 14.33
CA ALA A 129 -18.68 -8.88 15.05
C ALA A 129 -19.56 -8.00 14.13
N ILE A 130 -19.10 -7.69 12.92
CA ILE A 130 -19.85 -6.87 11.96
C ILE A 130 -21.12 -7.59 11.49
N GLN A 131 -21.04 -8.91 11.27
CA GLN A 131 -22.18 -9.73 10.87
C GLN A 131 -23.30 -9.73 11.91
N VAL A 132 -22.96 -9.65 13.20
CA VAL A 132 -23.97 -9.60 14.27
C VAL A 132 -24.43 -8.17 14.57
N CYS A 133 -23.54 -7.18 14.52
CA CYS A 133 -23.90 -5.78 14.76
C CYS A 133 -24.85 -5.23 13.68
N GLY A 134 -24.71 -5.66 12.43
CA GLY A 134 -25.51 -5.14 11.31
C GLY A 134 -27.02 -5.34 11.50
N PRO A 135 -27.50 -6.58 11.72
CA PRO A 135 -28.91 -6.84 12.03
C PRO A 135 -29.39 -6.13 13.28
N LYS A 136 -28.58 -6.11 14.35
CA LYS A 136 -28.93 -5.44 15.62
C LYS A 136 -29.12 -3.94 15.44
N TRP A 137 -28.22 -3.28 14.71
CA TRP A 137 -28.36 -1.86 14.39
C TRP A 137 -29.64 -1.58 13.60
N LYS A 138 -30.00 -2.44 12.65
CA LYS A 138 -31.25 -2.31 11.88
C LYS A 138 -32.50 -2.53 12.73
N ALA A 139 -32.42 -3.32 13.79
CA ALA A 139 -33.51 -3.60 14.71
C ALA A 139 -33.69 -2.52 15.79
N LEU A 140 -32.67 -1.71 16.09
CA LEU A 140 -32.77 -0.58 17.03
C LEU A 140 -33.81 0.44 16.57
N SER A 141 -34.52 1.03 17.52
CA SER A 141 -35.50 2.07 17.24
C SER A 141 -34.82 3.40 16.84
N PRO A 142 -35.53 4.32 16.16
CA PRO A 142 -35.00 5.65 15.86
C PRO A 142 -34.53 6.41 17.10
N GLU A 143 -35.23 6.24 18.22
CA GLU A 143 -34.94 6.88 19.50
C GLU A 143 -33.61 6.37 20.10
N GLU A 144 -33.36 5.06 20.01
CA GLU A 144 -32.11 4.45 20.47
C GLU A 144 -30.91 4.83 19.58
N ARG A 145 -31.16 5.16 18.30
CA ARG A 145 -30.12 5.62 17.36
C ARG A 145 -29.80 7.11 17.52
N GLN A 146 -30.74 7.88 18.05
CA GLN A 146 -30.64 9.33 18.20
C GLN A 146 -29.38 9.82 18.95
N PRO A 147 -28.95 9.22 20.08
CA PRO A 147 -27.72 9.65 20.76
C PRO A 147 -26.49 9.53 19.85
N TYR A 148 -26.35 8.41 19.12
CA TYR A 148 -25.23 8.20 18.21
C TYR A 148 -25.22 9.19 17.04
N ILE A 149 -26.40 9.61 16.57
CA ILE A 149 -26.55 10.62 15.50
C ILE A 149 -26.18 12.01 16.02
N ALA A 150 -26.64 12.37 17.23
CA ALA A 150 -26.35 13.65 17.86
C ALA A 150 -24.84 13.82 18.12
N GLU A 151 -24.20 12.79 18.68
CA GLU A 151 -22.75 12.78 18.90
C GLU A 151 -21.96 12.85 17.59
N PHE A 152 -22.39 12.11 16.55
CA PHE A 152 -21.75 12.19 15.23
C PHE A 152 -21.82 13.59 14.64
N LYS A 153 -22.94 14.30 14.81
CA LYS A 153 -23.10 15.68 14.34
C LYS A 153 -22.11 16.61 15.04
N ALA A 154 -21.97 16.52 16.36
CA ALA A 154 -20.99 17.31 17.11
C ALA A 154 -19.54 17.01 16.67
N ASP A 155 -19.20 15.74 16.47
CA ASP A 155 -17.90 15.30 15.96
C ASP A 155 -17.62 15.78 14.52
N LEU A 156 -18.66 15.85 13.68
CA LEU A 156 -18.59 16.34 12.31
C LEU A 156 -18.34 17.85 12.27
N ASP A 157 -18.98 18.61 13.16
CA ASP A 157 -18.77 20.04 13.28
C ASP A 157 -17.33 20.34 13.73
N ARG A 158 -16.82 19.62 14.75
CA ARG A 158 -15.39 19.69 15.15
C ARG A 158 -14.47 19.40 13.96
N TYR A 159 -14.72 18.30 13.24
CA TYR A 159 -13.91 17.91 12.07
C TYR A 159 -13.90 19.00 10.99
N ASN A 160 -15.06 19.60 10.70
CA ASN A 160 -15.18 20.64 9.70
C ASN A 160 -14.45 21.93 10.11
N GLU A 161 -14.49 22.28 11.39
CA GLU A 161 -13.77 23.43 11.92
C GLU A 161 -12.25 23.22 11.87
N GLU A 162 -11.75 22.08 12.35
CA GLU A 162 -10.34 21.73 12.26
C GLU A 162 -9.87 21.72 10.79
N LYS A 163 -10.69 21.17 9.89
CA LYS A 163 -10.38 21.14 8.46
C LYS A 163 -10.32 22.55 7.86
N ARG A 164 -11.23 23.44 8.25
CA ARG A 164 -11.22 24.84 7.83
C ARG A 164 -9.95 25.56 8.31
N LYS A 165 -9.56 25.36 9.57
CA LYS A 165 -8.33 25.94 10.14
C LYS A 165 -7.08 25.44 9.42
N LEU A 166 -6.98 24.15 9.11
CA LEU A 166 -5.84 23.64 8.33
C LEU A 166 -5.83 24.18 6.90
N GLN A 167 -6.99 24.33 6.27
CA GLN A 167 -7.08 24.92 4.93
C GLN A 167 -6.65 26.39 4.91
N SER A 168 -7.01 27.18 5.93
CA SER A 168 -6.60 28.59 6.00
C SER A 168 -5.11 28.76 6.29
N VAL A 169 -4.52 27.91 7.14
CA VAL A 169 -3.06 27.87 7.38
C VAL A 169 -2.31 27.50 6.10
N TYR A 170 -2.78 26.50 5.36
CA TYR A 170 -2.16 26.10 4.10
C TYR A 170 -2.25 27.20 3.02
N LYS A 171 -3.39 27.90 2.93
CA LYS A 171 -3.54 29.00 1.97
C LYS A 171 -2.57 30.15 2.29
N ARG A 172 -2.48 30.55 3.56
CA ARG A 172 -1.55 31.61 4.00
C ARG A 172 -0.09 31.27 3.71
N SER A 173 0.34 30.03 4.00
CA SER A 173 1.71 29.57 3.74
C SER A 173 2.05 29.45 2.25
N ALA A 174 1.06 29.35 1.35
CA ALA A 174 1.29 29.35 -0.09
C ALA A 174 1.48 30.77 -0.65
N ASP A 175 0.79 31.75 -0.05
CA ASP A 175 0.89 33.17 -0.41
C ASP A 175 2.21 33.80 0.13
N ASP A 176 2.74 33.32 1.26
CA ASP A 176 3.99 33.81 1.88
C ASP A 176 5.29 33.29 1.21
N CYS A 177 5.21 32.34 0.27
CA CYS A 177 6.37 31.79 -0.45
C CYS A 177 6.63 32.47 -1.81
N ASP A 178 5.84 33.49 -2.17
CA ASP A 178 5.92 34.23 -3.45
C ASP A 178 6.26 35.72 -3.24
N SER A 179 6.97 36.06 -2.16
CA SER A 179 7.49 37.41 -1.86
C SER A 179 8.97 37.39 -1.51
#